data_AF-A0A8T5MKL0-F1
#
_entry.id   AF-A0A8T5MKL0-F1
#
_cell.length_a   1.000
_cell.length_b   1.000
_cell.length_c   1.000
_cell.angle_alpha   90.00
_cell.angle_beta   90.00
_cell.angle_gamma   90.00
#
_symmetry.space_group_name_H-M   'P 1'
#
loop_
_entity.id
_entity.type
_entity.pdbx_description
1 polymer ?
#
loop_
_entity_poly.entity_id
_entity_poly.type
_entity_poly.pdbx_seq_one_letter_code
_entity_poly.pdbx_strand_id
1 'polypeptide(L)'
;MSSDISSIRERVYTCYQCGICSGGCPVAPLLKGFRPREIVQKTQHAKISELVRGGAIWKCTACYKCYEQCPQGVKVTDVIMELQSE
;
A
#
# COMPACT_ATOMS: atom_id res chain seq x y z
N MET A 1 -10.08 -9.46 -14.47
CA MET A 1 -11.00 -8.94 -13.42
C MET A 1 -10.96 -9.73 -12.10
N SER A 2 -10.56 -11.01 -12.07
CA SER A 2 -10.20 -11.74 -10.82
C SER A 2 -8.73 -12.16 -10.77
N SER A 3 -8.02 -12.09 -11.90
CA SER A 3 -6.65 -12.54 -12.11
C SER A 3 -5.58 -11.61 -11.51
N ASP A 4 -5.89 -10.31 -11.37
CA ASP A 4 -4.89 -9.30 -11.01
C ASP A 4 -4.77 -9.11 -9.49
N ILE A 5 -5.87 -9.28 -8.74
CA ILE A 5 -5.88 -9.18 -7.28
C ILE A 5 -4.98 -10.24 -6.62
N SER A 6 -4.94 -11.47 -7.16
CA SER A 6 -4.05 -12.52 -6.63
C SER A 6 -2.57 -12.13 -6.79
N SER A 7 -2.20 -11.56 -7.94
CA SER A 7 -0.84 -11.07 -8.21
C SER A 7 -0.43 -9.96 -7.23
N ILE A 8 -1.30 -8.96 -7.01
CA ILE A 8 -1.04 -7.88 -6.04
C ILE A 8 -0.83 -8.43 -4.63
N ARG A 9 -1.62 -9.43 -4.23
CA ARG A 9 -1.54 -10.06 -2.90
C ARG A 9 -0.23 -10.79 -2.68
N GLU A 10 0.25 -11.54 -3.68
CA GLU A 10 1.54 -12.23 -3.62
C GLU A 10 2.69 -11.25 -3.38
N ARG A 11 2.66 -10.09 -4.06
CA ARG A 11 3.68 -9.03 -3.92
C ARG A 11 3.76 -8.40 -2.52
N VAL A 12 2.69 -8.49 -1.74
CA VAL A 12 2.64 -7.95 -0.37
C VAL A 12 2.67 -9.02 0.71
N TYR A 13 2.62 -10.30 0.37
CA TYR A 13 2.47 -11.40 1.32
C TYR A 13 3.64 -11.49 2.31
N THR A 14 4.85 -11.10 1.89
CA THR A 14 6.05 -11.07 2.74
C THR A 14 6.07 -9.94 3.78
N CYS A 15 5.16 -8.96 3.70
CA CYS A 15 5.15 -7.86 4.66
C CYS A 15 4.75 -8.33 6.07
N TYR A 16 5.66 -8.17 7.04
CA TYR A 16 5.43 -8.48 8.46
C TYR A 16 4.95 -7.27 9.30
N GLN A 17 4.46 -6.21 8.66
CA GLN A 17 3.81 -5.06 9.32
C GLN A 17 4.73 -4.19 10.22
N CYS A 18 6.03 -4.08 9.90
CA CYS A 18 7.00 -3.26 10.67
C CYS A 18 6.67 -1.76 10.76
N GLY A 19 5.96 -1.21 9.77
CA GLY A 19 5.55 0.19 9.74
C GLY A 19 6.59 1.21 9.28
N ILE A 20 7.79 0.79 8.83
CA ILE A 20 8.81 1.69 8.25
C ILE A 20 8.22 2.52 7.11
N CYS A 21 7.41 1.91 6.23
CA CYS A 21 6.74 2.61 5.14
C CYS A 21 5.79 3.72 5.61
N SER A 22 5.14 3.56 6.77
CA SER A 22 4.29 4.60 7.36
C SER A 22 5.09 5.65 8.12
N GLY A 23 6.18 5.27 8.79
CA GLY A 23 7.08 6.20 9.47
C GLY A 23 7.86 7.11 8.52
N GLY A 24 8.30 6.59 7.38
CA GLY A 24 9.01 7.36 6.35
C GLY A 24 8.10 8.13 5.38
N CYS A 25 6.78 7.96 5.48
CA CYS A 25 5.84 8.59 4.57
C CYS A 25 5.67 10.09 4.89
N PRO A 26 5.88 10.99 3.92
CA PRO A 26 5.68 12.43 4.15
C PRO A 26 4.20 12.80 4.32
N VAL A 27 3.28 11.98 3.78
CA VAL A 27 1.83 12.24 3.80
C VAL A 27 1.16 11.75 5.09
N ALA A 28 1.61 10.60 5.61
CA ALA A 28 0.99 9.95 6.77
C ALA A 28 0.86 10.85 8.02
N PRO A 29 1.82 11.74 8.37
CA PRO A 29 1.63 12.66 9.50
C PRO A 29 0.71 13.85 9.16
N LEU A 30 0.52 14.19 7.89
CA LEU A 30 -0.23 15.38 7.45
C LEU A 30 -1.71 15.08 7.21
N LEU A 31 -2.02 13.94 6.59
CA LEU A 31 -3.37 13.57 6.19
C LEU A 31 -3.88 12.37 6.99
N LYS A 32 -4.99 12.59 7.71
CA LYS A 32 -5.70 11.50 8.40
C LYS A 32 -6.19 10.45 7.40
N GLY A 33 -6.17 9.19 7.82
CA GLY A 33 -6.69 8.07 7.04
C GLY A 33 -5.80 7.64 5.88
N PHE A 34 -4.52 8.04 5.85
CA PHE A 34 -3.53 7.48 4.93
C PHE A 34 -2.34 6.92 5.69
N ARG A 35 -2.19 5.60 5.68
CA ARG A 35 -0.99 4.92 6.18
C ARG A 35 -0.63 3.80 5.20
N PRO A 36 0.54 3.88 4.53
CA PRO A 36 0.98 2.83 3.60
C PRO A 36 0.95 1.42 4.21
N ARG A 37 1.30 1.27 5.49
CA ARG A 37 1.21 0.00 6.21
C ARG A 37 -0.21 -0.59 6.23
N GLU A 38 -1.20 0.24 6.53
CA GLU A 38 -2.61 -0.19 6.60
C GLU A 38 -3.14 -0.59 5.22
N ILE A 39 -2.69 0.10 4.16
CA ILE A 39 -3.02 -0.29 2.78
C ILE A 39 -2.49 -1.69 2.51
N VAL A 40 -1.19 -1.92 2.76
CA VAL A 40 -0.56 -3.23 2.57
C VAL A 40 -1.27 -4.32 3.38
N GLN A 41 -1.63 -4.05 4.63
CA GLN A 41 -2.38 -4.99 5.48
C GLN A 41 -3.74 -5.34 4.89
N LYS A 42 -4.51 -4.34 4.44
CA LYS A 42 -5.83 -4.55 3.82
C LYS A 42 -5.70 -5.33 2.51
N THR A 43 -4.66 -5.06 1.72
CA THR A 43 -4.34 -5.81 0.51
C THR A 43 -4.06 -7.28 0.83
N GLN A 44 -3.24 -7.60 1.84
CA GLN A 44 -2.99 -8.98 2.28
C GLN A 44 -4.29 -9.73 2.61
N HIS A 45 -5.22 -9.06 3.29
CA HIS A 45 -6.51 -9.60 3.69
C HIS A 45 -7.59 -9.54 2.58
N ALA A 46 -7.22 -9.28 1.32
CA ALA A 46 -8.13 -9.19 0.17
C ALA A 46 -9.23 -8.11 0.31
N LYS A 47 -9.01 -7.08 1.13
CA LYS A 47 -9.94 -5.96 1.34
C LYS A 47 -9.70 -4.81 0.35
N ILE A 48 -9.46 -5.14 -0.92
CA ILE A 48 -9.11 -4.18 -1.96
C ILE A 48 -10.27 -3.24 -2.29
N SER A 49 -11.49 -3.76 -2.37
CA SER A 49 -12.69 -2.95 -2.63
C SER A 49 -12.91 -1.85 -1.57
N GLU A 50 -12.58 -2.12 -0.31
CA GLU A 50 -12.63 -1.13 0.77
C GLU A 50 -11.59 -0.02 0.57
N LEU A 51 -10.40 -0.35 0.05
CA LEU A 51 -9.32 0.60 -0.19
C LEU A 51 -9.67 1.56 -1.32
N VAL A 52 -10.19 1.04 -2.43
CA VAL A 52 -10.60 1.82 -3.60
C VAL A 52 -11.74 2.76 -3.23
N ARG A 53 -12.80 2.24 -2.59
CA ARG A 53 -13.95 3.05 -2.15
C ARG A 53 -13.59 4.09 -1.09
N GLY A 54 -12.65 3.77 -0.19
CA GLY A 54 -12.24 4.67 0.89
C GLY A 54 -11.37 5.85 0.45
N GLY A 55 -10.87 5.82 -0.79
CA GLY A 55 -10.10 6.91 -1.40
C GLY A 55 -8.74 7.20 -0.76
N ALA A 56 -8.32 6.42 0.24
CA ALA A 56 -7.04 6.61 0.92
C ALA A 56 -5.85 6.46 -0.04
N ILE A 57 -5.93 5.53 -1.00
CA ILE A 57 -4.88 5.27 -1.99
C ILE A 57 -4.52 6.51 -2.81
N TRP A 58 -5.47 7.42 -3.08
CA TRP A 58 -5.27 8.65 -3.85
C TRP A 58 -4.48 9.74 -3.11
N LYS A 59 -4.20 9.54 -1.82
CA LYS A 59 -3.34 10.46 -1.03
C LYS A 59 -1.85 10.18 -1.23
N CYS A 60 -1.49 9.07 -1.86
CA CYS A 60 -0.11 8.73 -2.13
C CYS A 60 0.50 9.70 -3.16
N THR A 61 1.66 10.26 -2.85
CA THR A 61 2.40 11.18 -3.73
C THR A 61 3.41 10.46 -4.63
N ALA A 62 3.44 9.12 -4.63
CA ALA A 62 4.41 8.31 -5.35
C ALA A 62 5.88 8.74 -5.12
N CYS A 63 6.24 9.13 -3.89
CA CYS A 63 7.60 9.59 -3.56
C CYS A 63 8.66 8.47 -3.40
N TYR A 64 8.28 7.20 -3.59
CA TYR A 64 9.15 6.00 -3.52
C TYR A 64 9.92 5.72 -2.22
N LYS A 65 9.86 6.55 -1.18
CA LYS A 65 10.54 6.26 0.11
C LYS A 65 10.20 4.88 0.70
N CYS A 66 8.92 4.51 0.70
CA CYS A 66 8.50 3.21 1.22
C CYS A 66 8.95 2.02 0.35
N TYR A 67 9.19 2.24 -0.94
CA TYR A 67 9.74 1.25 -1.86
C TYR A 67 11.19 0.94 -1.49
N GLU A 68 12.02 1.98 -1.32
CA GLU A 68 13.45 1.82 -1.05
C GLU A 68 13.75 1.30 0.36
N GLN A 69 12.95 1.71 1.34
CA GLN A 69 13.22 1.42 2.76
C GLN A 69 12.60 0.11 3.25
N CYS A 70 11.87 -0.64 2.42
CA CYS A 70 11.19 -1.85 2.87
C CYS A 70 12.19 -2.98 3.14
N PRO A 71 12.29 -3.49 4.39
CA PRO A 71 13.22 -4.58 4.72
C PRO A 71 12.81 -5.94 4.13
N GLN A 72 11.61 -6.06 3.56
CA GLN A 72 11.14 -7.26 2.87
C GLN A 72 11.10 -7.09 1.35
N GLY A 73 11.58 -5.95 0.83
CA GLY A 73 11.54 -5.66 -0.60
C GLY A 73 10.13 -5.47 -1.17
N VAL A 74 9.13 -5.19 -0.33
CA VAL A 74 7.76 -4.94 -0.80
C VAL A 74 7.72 -3.60 -1.54
N LYS A 75 7.32 -3.66 -2.80
CA LYS A 75 7.19 -2.50 -3.68
C LYS A 75 5.89 -1.73 -3.39
N VAL A 76 5.82 -1.12 -2.20
CA VAL A 76 4.59 -0.50 -1.67
C VAL A 76 4.03 0.59 -2.59
N THR A 77 4.90 1.41 -3.19
CA THR A 77 4.48 2.46 -4.12
C THR A 77 3.77 1.88 -5.34
N ASP A 78 4.37 0.89 -6.00
CA ASP A 78 3.79 0.22 -7.16
C ASP A 78 2.44 -0.42 -6.84
N VAL A 79 2.33 -1.09 -5.69
CA VAL A 79 1.07 -1.69 -5.25
C VAL A 79 -0.02 -0.64 -5.08
N ILE A 80 0.30 0.52 -4.50
CA ILE A 80 -0.68 1.61 -4.35
C ILE A 80 -1.09 2.17 -5.71
N MET A 81 -0.15 2.33 -6.64
CA MET A 81 -0.44 2.84 -7.99
C MET A 81 -1.30 1.87 -8.80
N GLU A 82 -1.04 0.57 -8.69
CA GLU A 82 -1.86 -0.47 -9.34
C GLU A 82 -3.29 -0.47 -8.78
N LEU A 83 -3.45 -0.28 -7.46
CA LEU A 83 -4.77 -0.13 -6.85
C LEU A 83 -5.53 1.15 -7.27
N GLN A 84 -4.83 2.17 -7.77
CA GLN A 84 -5.45 3.40 -8.30
C GLN A 84 -6.00 3.20 -9.72
N SER A 85 -5.53 2.19 -10.45
CA SER A 85 -6.06 1.87 -11.80
C SER A 85 -7.28 0.95 -11.79
N GLU A 86 -7.74 0.52 -10.61
CA GLU A 86 -8.94 -0.29 -10.38
C GLU A 86 -10.15 0.57 -10.01
#